data_AF-A0A7J2ZD10-F1
#
_entry.id   AF-A0A7J2ZD10-F1
#
_cell.length_a   1.000
_cell.length_b   1.000
_cell.length_c   1.000
_cell.angle_alpha   90.00
_cell.angle_beta   90.00
_cell.angle_gamma   90.00
#
_symmetry.space_group_name_H-M   'P 1'
#
loop_
_entity.id
_entity.type
_entity.pdbx_description
1 polymer ?
#
loop_
_entity_poly.entity_id
_entity_poly.type
_entity_poly.pdbx_seq_one_letter_code
_entity_poly.pdbx_strand_id
1 'polypeptide(L)'
;MKVAVSGKGGVGKTLIAAGLAYSFAKKGFKAIAIDADPSPNLALTLGLSSEDARGIVPISENKQLVEAKTGTGYAGVFRLTFTVDDIVRDYAVQTPFGVNLIVMGTVRSVGAGCTCPANAVVRSLLRHLVVERDEAVVLDMEAGVEHMGRGTARHVDVMLVVVNANVKALETAKRIHELGVKAGMNRILLVGNKIENEAQKGAIMK
;
A
#
# COMPACT_ATOMS: atom_id res chain seq x y z
N MET A 1 -11.82 5.41 -7.52
CA MET A 1 -11.17 4.19 -8.04
C MET A 1 -10.05 3.79 -7.09
N LYS A 2 -10.05 2.54 -6.60
CA LYS A 2 -9.11 2.02 -5.60
C LYS A 2 -8.42 0.77 -6.17
N VAL A 3 -7.11 0.85 -6.37
CA VAL A 3 -6.32 -0.24 -6.96
C VAL A 3 -5.25 -0.69 -5.98
N ALA A 4 -5.23 -1.97 -5.64
CA ALA A 4 -4.13 -2.57 -4.89
C ALA A 4 -3.17 -3.27 -5.85
N VAL A 5 -1.87 -3.16 -5.60
CA VAL A 5 -0.82 -3.84 -6.35
C VAL A 5 -0.04 -4.71 -5.38
N SER A 6 0.00 -6.02 -5.64
CA SER A 6 0.69 -7.00 -4.81
C SER A 6 1.43 -8.03 -5.67
N GLY A 7 2.22 -8.90 -5.04
CA GLY A 7 3.07 -9.86 -5.73
C GLY A 7 4.39 -10.12 -5.00
N LYS A 8 5.19 -11.03 -5.54
CA LYS A 8 6.48 -11.39 -4.94
C LYS A 8 7.48 -10.20 -4.95
N GLY A 9 8.43 -10.18 -4.03
CA GLY A 9 9.54 -9.20 -4.07
C GLY A 9 10.31 -9.22 -5.40
N GLY A 10 10.67 -8.04 -5.91
CA GLY A 10 11.50 -7.88 -7.12
C GLY A 10 10.79 -8.03 -8.48
N VAL A 11 9.47 -8.32 -8.49
CA VAL A 11 8.68 -8.46 -9.73
C VAL A 11 8.31 -7.13 -10.40
N GLY A 12 8.56 -5.99 -9.74
CA GLY A 12 8.29 -4.65 -10.28
C GLY A 12 6.95 -4.03 -9.87
N LYS A 13 6.38 -4.42 -8.73
CA LYS A 13 5.12 -3.88 -8.17
C LYS A 13 5.13 -2.37 -8.06
N THR A 14 6.13 -1.83 -7.37
CA THR A 14 6.29 -0.39 -7.12
C THR A 14 6.34 0.43 -8.40
N LEU A 15 6.98 -0.10 -9.46
CA LEU A 15 6.99 0.55 -10.77
C LEU A 15 5.59 0.61 -11.39
N ILE A 16 4.85 -0.49 -11.32
CA ILE A 16 3.47 -0.56 -11.83
C ILE A 16 2.55 0.34 -11.00
N ALA A 17 2.68 0.32 -9.67
CA ALA A 17 1.93 1.16 -8.76
C ALA A 17 2.17 2.66 -9.05
N ALA A 18 3.45 3.07 -9.16
CA ALA A 18 3.82 4.44 -9.51
C ALA A 18 3.27 4.85 -10.88
N GLY A 19 3.42 3.98 -11.90
CA GLY A 19 2.91 4.24 -13.24
C GLY A 19 1.39 4.39 -13.29
N LEU A 20 0.65 3.60 -12.52
CA LEU A 20 -0.80 3.72 -12.38
C LEU A 20 -1.20 5.03 -11.69
N ALA A 21 -0.55 5.37 -10.57
CA ALA A 21 -0.82 6.60 -9.84
C ALA A 21 -0.53 7.84 -10.69
N TYR A 22 0.61 7.83 -11.39
CA TYR A 22 0.96 8.86 -12.37
C TYR A 22 -0.07 8.95 -13.51
N SER A 23 -0.53 7.82 -14.04
CA SER A 23 -1.56 7.80 -15.09
C SER A 23 -2.88 8.42 -14.61
N PHE A 24 -3.29 8.15 -13.37
CA PHE A 24 -4.46 8.80 -12.78
C PHE A 24 -4.27 10.31 -12.63
N ALA A 25 -3.12 10.75 -12.10
CA ALA A 25 -2.80 12.18 -11.98
C ALA A 25 -2.81 12.87 -13.36
N LYS A 26 -2.17 12.28 -14.36
CA LYS A 26 -2.12 12.81 -15.74
C LYS A 26 -3.49 12.92 -16.39
N LYS A 27 -4.44 12.07 -16.00
CA LYS A 27 -5.84 12.11 -16.45
C LYS A 27 -6.71 13.12 -15.67
N GLY A 28 -6.11 13.90 -14.76
CA GLY A 28 -6.80 14.92 -13.97
C GLY A 28 -7.46 14.40 -12.69
N PHE A 29 -7.27 13.13 -12.34
CA PHE A 29 -7.76 12.62 -11.04
C PHE A 29 -6.85 13.10 -9.92
N LYS A 30 -7.44 13.41 -8.76
CA LYS A 30 -6.68 13.53 -7.51
C LYS A 30 -6.17 12.14 -7.15
N ALA A 31 -4.88 11.90 -7.36
CA ALA A 31 -4.25 10.60 -7.15
C ALA A 31 -3.49 10.55 -5.83
N ILE A 32 -3.75 9.49 -5.05
CA ILE A 32 -3.01 9.17 -3.84
C ILE A 32 -2.30 7.84 -4.05
N ALA A 33 -1.00 7.79 -3.78
CA ALA A 33 -0.21 6.58 -3.74
C ALA A 33 0.12 6.25 -2.29
N ILE A 34 -0.06 4.99 -1.89
CA ILE A 34 0.24 4.49 -0.56
C ILE A 34 1.37 3.48 -0.67
N ASP A 35 2.49 3.75 0.01
CA ASP A 35 3.58 2.79 0.16
C ASP A 35 3.42 2.04 1.49
N ALA A 36 3.01 0.78 1.40
CA ALA A 36 2.82 -0.11 2.55
C ALA A 36 3.87 -1.24 2.58
N ASP A 37 4.99 -1.08 1.87
CA ASP A 37 6.11 -2.04 1.85
C ASP A 37 7.09 -1.74 3.01
N PRO A 38 7.70 -2.76 3.63
CA PRO A 38 8.75 -2.58 4.65
C PRO A 38 9.98 -1.85 4.13
N SER A 39 10.21 -1.83 2.82
CA SER A 39 11.31 -1.13 2.16
C SER A 39 10.74 -0.14 1.15
N PRO A 40 10.31 1.05 1.61
CA PRO A 40 9.57 1.99 0.79
C PRO A 40 10.44 2.53 -0.35
N ASN A 41 9.98 2.30 -1.58
CA ASN A 41 10.66 2.71 -2.81
C ASN A 41 9.74 3.53 -3.73
N LEU A 42 8.47 3.70 -3.34
CA LEU A 42 7.48 4.38 -4.17
C LEU A 42 7.80 5.89 -4.28
N ALA A 43 8.39 6.49 -3.25
CA ALA A 43 8.87 7.86 -3.25
C ALA A 43 9.83 8.15 -4.40
N LEU A 44 10.91 7.35 -4.50
CA LEU A 44 11.91 7.48 -5.55
C LEU A 44 11.31 7.22 -6.94
N THR A 45 10.44 6.21 -7.02
CA THR A 45 9.78 5.85 -8.29
C THR A 45 8.81 6.95 -8.78
N LEU A 46 8.26 7.75 -7.86
CA LEU A 46 7.43 8.91 -8.16
C LEU A 46 8.24 10.22 -8.35
N GLY A 47 9.56 10.11 -8.45
CA GLY A 47 10.45 11.21 -8.85
C GLY A 47 11.05 12.03 -7.70
N LEU A 48 10.79 11.69 -6.44
CA LEU A 48 11.45 12.36 -5.31
C LEU A 48 12.95 12.07 -5.31
N SER A 49 13.75 13.03 -4.84
CA SER A 49 15.17 12.82 -4.65
C SER A 49 15.41 11.82 -3.50
N SER A 50 16.59 11.20 -3.48
CA SER A 50 16.98 10.32 -2.37
C SER A 50 17.05 11.05 -1.02
N GLU A 51 17.27 12.36 -1.03
CA GLU A 51 17.26 13.18 0.17
C GLU A 51 15.84 13.40 0.68
N ASP A 52 14.94 13.84 -0.18
CA ASP A 52 13.53 14.07 0.16
C ASP A 52 12.87 12.77 0.63
N ALA A 53 13.13 11.66 -0.08
CA ALA A 53 12.58 10.35 0.27
C ALA A 53 13.04 9.87 1.65
N ARG A 54 14.29 10.14 2.05
CA ARG A 54 14.80 9.82 3.39
C ARG A 54 14.20 10.71 4.48
N GLY A 55 13.77 11.91 4.14
CA GLY A 55 13.08 12.82 5.06
C GLY A 55 11.67 12.38 5.41
N ILE A 56 11.08 11.45 4.65
CA ILE A 56 9.72 10.95 4.91
C ILE A 56 9.76 9.96 6.07
N VAL A 57 9.10 10.33 7.17
CA VAL A 57 8.90 9.44 8.32
C VAL A 57 7.65 8.59 8.09
N PRO A 58 7.77 7.25 8.05
CA PRO A 58 6.60 6.38 7.89
C PRO A 58 5.58 6.55 9.03
N ILE A 59 4.29 6.49 8.69
CA ILE A 59 3.19 6.64 9.68
C ILE A 59 3.33 5.64 10.84
N SER A 60 3.70 4.39 10.56
CA SER A 60 3.88 3.36 11.59
C SER A 60 5.05 3.62 12.54
N GLU A 61 6.04 4.40 12.11
CA GLU A 61 7.27 4.68 12.86
C GLU A 61 7.23 6.04 13.57
N ASN A 62 6.26 6.89 13.21
CA ASN A 62 6.07 8.19 13.83
C ASN A 62 5.43 8.07 15.22
N LYS A 63 6.27 7.90 16.24
CA LYS A 63 5.84 7.74 17.65
C LYS A 63 4.99 8.91 18.15
N GLN A 64 5.32 10.14 17.76
CA GLN A 64 4.57 11.33 18.18
C GLN A 64 3.16 11.33 17.61
N LEU A 65 3.02 11.00 16.33
CA LEU A 65 1.71 10.87 15.68
C LEU A 65 0.89 9.74 16.32
N VAL A 66 1.51 8.57 16.51
CA VAL A 66 0.83 7.42 17.10
C VAL A 66 0.34 7.74 18.51
N GLU A 67 1.16 8.36 19.34
CA GLU A 67 0.76 8.78 20.69
C GLU A 67 -0.33 9.87 20.65
N ALA A 68 -0.22 10.86 19.76
CA ALA A 68 -1.24 11.91 19.63
C ALA A 68 -2.62 11.35 19.22
N LYS A 69 -2.64 10.25 18.45
CA LYS A 69 -3.89 9.59 18.02
C LYS A 69 -4.46 8.62 19.03
N THR A 70 -3.59 7.84 19.66
CA THR A 70 -4.00 6.67 20.45
C THR A 70 -3.81 6.85 21.95
N GLY A 71 -3.04 7.85 22.37
CA GLY A 71 -2.75 8.12 23.76
C GLY A 71 -4.00 8.51 24.53
N THR A 72 -4.06 8.07 25.79
CA THR A 72 -5.13 8.42 26.73
C THR A 72 -4.61 9.09 28.01
N GLY A 73 -3.28 9.18 28.17
CA GLY A 73 -2.63 9.58 29.41
C GLY A 73 -2.48 8.45 30.44
N TYR A 74 -3.09 7.28 30.21
CA TYR A 74 -2.98 6.11 31.08
C TYR A 74 -2.12 5.02 30.42
N ALA A 75 -1.13 4.51 31.16
CA ALA A 75 -0.23 3.48 30.67
C ALA A 75 -1.00 2.21 30.26
N GLY A 76 -0.76 1.75 29.04
CA GLY A 76 -1.39 0.54 28.48
C GLY A 76 -2.84 0.71 28.01
N VAL A 77 -3.42 1.92 28.12
CA VAL A 77 -4.78 2.20 27.63
C VAL A 77 -4.70 3.07 26.38
N PHE A 78 -5.25 2.55 25.29
CA PHE A 78 -5.21 3.22 23.99
C PHE A 78 -6.62 3.52 23.48
N ARG A 79 -6.79 4.72 22.92
CA ARG A 79 -7.96 5.12 22.15
C ARG A 79 -7.85 4.52 20.74
N LEU A 80 -8.85 3.73 20.35
CA LEU A 80 -8.92 3.11 19.01
C LEU A 80 -9.93 3.83 18.09
N THR A 81 -10.56 4.89 18.57
CA THR A 81 -11.51 5.71 17.82
C THR A 81 -10.96 7.12 17.69
N PHE A 82 -10.53 7.47 16.49
CA PHE A 82 -9.93 8.76 16.16
C PHE A 82 -10.09 9.03 14.66
N THR A 83 -10.01 10.29 14.27
CA THR A 83 -9.98 10.71 12.86
C THR A 83 -8.56 10.70 12.32
N VAL A 84 -8.43 10.64 10.99
CA VAL A 84 -7.13 10.55 10.29
C VAL A 84 -7.02 11.56 9.13
N ASP A 85 -7.98 12.47 8.98
CA ASP A 85 -7.98 13.52 7.95
C ASP A 85 -6.76 14.45 8.01
N ASP A 86 -6.33 14.76 9.23
CA ASP A 86 -5.11 15.49 9.51
C ASP A 86 -3.85 14.71 9.09
N ILE A 87 -3.86 13.38 9.20
CA ILE A 87 -2.74 12.56 8.70
C ILE A 87 -2.60 12.72 7.19
N VAL A 88 -3.71 12.66 6.47
CA VAL A 88 -3.71 12.84 5.01
C VAL A 88 -3.26 14.25 4.64
N ARG A 89 -3.68 15.27 5.37
CA ARG A 89 -3.32 16.67 5.08
C ARG A 89 -1.86 16.97 5.40
N ASP A 90 -1.36 16.51 6.54
CA ASP A 90 -0.09 16.96 7.11
C ASP A 90 1.09 16.04 6.75
N TYR A 91 0.82 14.78 6.37
CA TYR A 91 1.84 13.77 6.04
C TYR A 91 1.81 13.28 4.58
N ALA A 92 0.87 13.77 3.76
CA ALA A 92 0.95 13.52 2.32
C ALA A 92 2.05 14.38 1.69
N VAL A 93 2.97 13.73 0.97
CA VAL A 93 4.05 14.38 0.25
C VAL A 93 3.66 14.51 -1.21
N GLN A 94 3.66 15.73 -1.74
CA GLN A 94 3.40 15.95 -3.15
C GLN A 94 4.64 15.56 -3.96
N THR A 95 4.50 14.61 -4.89
CA THR A 95 5.61 14.14 -5.71
C THR A 95 5.74 14.95 -7.00
N PRO A 96 6.92 15.00 -7.64
CA PRO A 96 7.11 15.66 -8.93
C PRO A 96 6.19 15.13 -10.04
N PHE A 97 5.66 13.92 -9.90
CA PHE A 97 4.70 13.32 -10.84
C PHE A 97 3.24 13.73 -10.58
N GLY A 98 2.99 14.68 -9.68
CA GLY A 98 1.64 15.18 -9.39
C GLY A 98 0.79 14.21 -8.57
N VAL A 99 1.42 13.27 -7.86
CA VAL A 99 0.76 12.28 -7.01
C VAL A 99 0.98 12.65 -5.55
N ASN A 100 -0.05 12.52 -4.72
CA ASN A 100 0.11 12.64 -3.27
C ASN A 100 0.56 11.30 -2.70
N LEU A 101 1.76 11.23 -2.13
CA LEU A 101 2.32 10.03 -1.56
C LEU A 101 2.13 10.00 -0.04
N ILE A 102 1.68 8.86 0.48
CA ILE A 102 1.69 8.56 1.91
C ILE A 102 2.53 7.30 2.11
N VAL A 103 3.60 7.40 2.91
CA VAL A 103 4.41 6.24 3.30
C VAL A 103 3.91 5.73 4.64
N MET A 104 3.25 4.58 4.64
CA MET A 104 2.76 3.95 5.87
C MET A 104 3.89 3.25 6.60
N GLY A 105 4.76 2.55 5.85
CA GLY A 105 5.71 1.60 6.40
C GLY A 105 5.03 0.35 6.94
N THR A 106 5.83 -0.64 7.34
CA THR A 106 5.35 -1.82 8.06
C THR A 106 5.67 -1.72 9.53
N VAL A 107 4.76 -2.19 10.38
CA VAL A 107 5.05 -2.34 11.80
C VAL A 107 6.01 -3.53 12.00
N ARG A 108 7.32 -3.24 12.08
CA ARG A 108 8.36 -4.26 12.34
C ARG A 108 8.31 -4.67 13.81
N SER A 109 8.30 -5.97 14.05
CA SER A 109 8.18 -6.60 15.38
C SER A 109 9.50 -6.74 16.15
N VAL A 110 10.48 -5.87 15.91
CA VAL A 110 11.80 -6.00 16.55
C VAL A 110 12.01 -4.91 17.62
N GLY A 111 11.85 -5.30 18.88
CA GLY A 111 12.68 -4.80 19.98
C GLY A 111 12.16 -3.70 20.92
N ALA A 112 11.02 -3.03 20.69
CA ALA A 112 10.55 -2.04 21.68
C ALA A 112 9.04 -1.70 21.56
N GLY A 113 8.21 -2.40 22.34
CA GLY A 113 6.85 -1.95 22.67
C GLY A 113 5.69 -2.62 21.92
N CYS A 114 4.48 -2.30 22.37
CA CYS A 114 3.23 -2.77 21.77
C CYS A 114 3.08 -2.18 20.36
N THR A 115 2.92 -3.03 19.36
CA THR A 115 2.69 -2.65 17.95
C THR A 115 1.23 -2.31 17.65
N CYS A 116 0.32 -2.58 18.59
CA CYS A 116 -1.12 -2.38 18.45
C CYS A 116 -1.52 -0.92 18.11
N PRO A 117 -0.95 0.12 18.74
CA PRO A 117 -1.33 1.50 18.46
C PRO A 117 -0.97 1.95 17.03
N ALA A 118 0.26 1.66 16.59
CA ALA A 118 0.69 1.96 15.22
C ALA A 118 -0.17 1.22 14.18
N ASN A 119 -0.45 -0.07 14.42
CA ASN A 119 -1.34 -0.86 13.56
C ASN A 119 -2.77 -0.29 13.51
N ALA A 120 -3.28 0.26 14.62
CA ALA A 120 -4.60 0.88 14.64
C ALA A 120 -4.64 2.14 13.77
N VAL A 121 -3.60 2.98 13.84
CA VAL A 121 -3.50 4.18 12.99
C VAL A 121 -3.42 3.81 11.52
N VAL A 122 -2.54 2.88 11.13
CA VAL A 122 -2.41 2.42 9.74
C VAL A 122 -3.72 1.83 9.21
N ARG A 123 -4.40 0.98 10.00
CA ARG A 123 -5.69 0.40 9.60
C ARG A 123 -6.79 1.45 9.46
N SER A 124 -6.83 2.44 10.37
CA SER A 124 -7.79 3.55 10.30
C SER A 124 -7.55 4.40 9.05
N LEU A 125 -6.28 4.71 8.75
CA LEU A 125 -5.87 5.47 7.56
C LEU A 125 -6.20 4.72 6.26
N LEU A 126 -5.88 3.43 6.17
CA LEU A 126 -6.26 2.59 5.02
C LEU A 126 -7.78 2.56 4.81
N ARG A 127 -8.54 2.38 5.88
CA ARG A 127 -10.01 2.42 5.81
C ARG A 127 -10.48 3.78 5.29
N HIS A 128 -10.01 4.87 5.85
CA HIS A 128 -10.42 6.21 5.44
C HIS A 128 -10.10 6.48 3.96
N LEU A 129 -8.88 6.15 3.50
CA LEU A 129 -8.45 6.37 2.12
C LEU A 129 -9.17 5.49 1.10
N VAL A 130 -9.51 4.25 1.46
CA VAL A 130 -10.11 3.28 0.53
C VAL A 130 -11.64 3.35 0.54
N VAL A 131 -12.26 3.61 1.70
CA VAL A 131 -13.72 3.52 1.88
C VAL A 131 -14.40 4.89 1.85
N GLU A 132 -13.81 5.91 2.46
CA GLU A 132 -14.48 7.18 2.77
C GLU A 132 -14.12 8.31 1.79
N ARG A 133 -13.12 8.09 0.93
CA ARG A 133 -12.49 9.08 0.06
C ARG A 133 -12.83 8.81 -1.41
N ASP A 134 -13.02 9.86 -2.21
CA ASP A 134 -13.35 9.74 -3.64
C ASP A 134 -12.12 9.75 -4.56
N GLU A 135 -10.95 10.12 -4.03
CA GLU A 135 -9.69 10.18 -4.77
C GLU A 135 -9.32 8.83 -5.41
N ALA A 136 -8.55 8.88 -6.50
CA ALA A 136 -7.97 7.69 -7.10
C ALA A 136 -6.81 7.20 -6.21
N VAL A 137 -6.95 6.01 -5.60
CA VAL A 137 -5.95 5.49 -4.66
C VAL A 137 -5.25 4.28 -5.27
N VAL A 138 -3.92 4.29 -5.24
CA VAL A 138 -3.08 3.14 -5.58
C VAL A 138 -2.33 2.69 -4.34
N LEU A 139 -2.51 1.43 -3.94
CA LEU A 139 -1.82 0.82 -2.81
C LEU A 139 -0.69 -0.07 -3.33
N ASP A 140 0.57 0.29 -3.06
CA ASP A 140 1.71 -0.60 -3.24
C ASP A 140 1.87 -1.44 -1.97
N MET A 141 1.49 -2.70 -2.06
CA MET A 141 1.44 -3.62 -0.92
C MET A 141 2.55 -4.66 -1.03
N GLU A 142 3.06 -5.12 0.12
CA GLU A 142 3.79 -6.38 0.19
C GLU A 142 2.87 -7.56 -0.22
N ALA A 143 3.41 -8.78 -0.28
CA ALA A 143 2.80 -10.00 -0.77
C ALA A 143 1.57 -10.48 0.05
N GLY A 144 0.48 -9.72 0.01
CA GLY A 144 -0.80 -10.10 0.56
C GLY A 144 -1.70 -8.91 0.93
N VAL A 145 -2.73 -9.21 1.71
CA VAL A 145 -3.77 -8.26 2.17
C VAL A 145 -3.87 -8.23 3.69
N GLU A 146 -2.92 -8.85 4.40
CA GLU A 146 -2.89 -9.00 5.87
C GLU A 146 -2.98 -7.69 6.65
N HIS A 147 -2.44 -6.61 6.07
CA HIS A 147 -2.50 -5.28 6.65
C HIS A 147 -3.86 -4.60 6.46
N MET A 148 -4.73 -5.15 5.60
CA MET A 148 -6.08 -4.67 5.35
C MET A 148 -7.12 -5.47 6.14
N GLY A 149 -8.11 -4.79 6.72
CA GLY A 149 -9.30 -5.46 7.24
C GLY A 149 -10.19 -5.95 6.10
N ARG A 150 -10.95 -7.04 6.32
CA ARG A 150 -11.94 -7.54 5.34
C ARG A 150 -12.94 -6.46 4.90
N GLY A 151 -13.30 -5.55 5.80
CA GLY A 151 -14.14 -4.39 5.48
C GLY A 151 -13.50 -3.48 4.42
N THR A 152 -12.23 -3.17 4.56
CA THR A 152 -11.47 -2.32 3.63
C THR A 152 -11.19 -3.03 2.30
N ALA A 153 -10.84 -4.32 2.35
CA ALA A 153 -10.52 -5.11 1.17
C ALA A 153 -11.67 -5.16 0.15
N ARG A 154 -12.93 -5.23 0.60
CA ARG A 154 -14.12 -5.20 -0.27
C ARG A 154 -14.30 -3.92 -1.08
N HIS A 155 -13.68 -2.82 -0.65
CA HIS A 155 -13.75 -1.52 -1.33
C HIS A 155 -12.58 -1.30 -2.29
N VAL A 156 -11.68 -2.27 -2.42
CA VAL A 156 -10.68 -2.28 -3.49
C VAL A 156 -11.38 -2.72 -4.78
N ASP A 157 -11.42 -1.83 -5.77
CA ASP A 157 -12.07 -2.10 -7.06
C ASP A 157 -11.35 -3.20 -7.84
N VAL A 158 -10.00 -3.17 -7.81
CA VAL A 158 -9.14 -4.12 -8.52
C VAL A 158 -7.87 -4.40 -7.71
N MET A 159 -7.56 -5.69 -7.52
CA MET A 159 -6.26 -6.16 -7.06
C MET A 159 -5.44 -6.63 -8.27
N LEU A 160 -4.28 -6.01 -8.48
CA LEU A 160 -3.31 -6.41 -9.49
C LEU A 160 -2.21 -7.24 -8.86
N VAL A 161 -2.10 -8.48 -9.29
CA VAL A 161 -1.08 -9.42 -8.83
C VAL A 161 0.03 -9.47 -9.87
N VAL A 162 1.16 -8.85 -9.57
CA VAL A 162 2.31 -8.75 -10.47
C VAL A 162 3.17 -9.99 -10.35
N VAL A 163 3.49 -10.60 -11.49
CA VAL A 163 4.31 -11.81 -11.58
C VAL A 163 5.32 -11.70 -12.71
N ASN A 164 6.45 -12.37 -12.56
CA ASN A 164 7.31 -12.74 -13.68
C ASN A 164 7.12 -14.23 -13.99
N ALA A 165 7.78 -14.72 -15.05
CA ALA A 165 7.73 -16.12 -15.44
C ALA A 165 8.61 -17.01 -14.53
N ASN A 166 8.37 -16.96 -13.23
CA ASN A 166 9.03 -17.77 -12.21
C ASN A 166 7.97 -18.52 -11.40
N VAL A 167 8.14 -19.82 -11.23
CA VAL A 167 7.23 -20.70 -10.48
C VAL A 167 6.91 -20.15 -9.09
N LYS A 168 7.93 -19.67 -8.36
CA LYS A 168 7.72 -19.10 -7.01
C LYS A 168 6.85 -17.84 -7.03
N ALA A 169 6.93 -17.04 -8.10
CA ALA A 169 6.08 -15.86 -8.24
C ALA A 169 4.62 -16.25 -8.54
N LEU A 170 4.41 -17.28 -9.35
CA LEU A 170 3.08 -17.84 -9.63
C LEU A 170 2.44 -18.47 -8.37
N GLU A 171 3.22 -19.20 -7.57
CA GLU A 171 2.75 -19.72 -6.27
C GLU A 171 2.33 -18.59 -5.32
N THR A 172 3.14 -17.53 -5.24
CA THR A 172 2.81 -16.34 -4.45
C THR A 172 1.53 -15.69 -4.96
N ALA A 173 1.36 -15.59 -6.29
CA ALA A 173 0.17 -15.03 -6.90
C ALA A 173 -1.08 -15.85 -6.59
N LYS A 174 -0.99 -17.18 -6.63
CA LYS A 174 -2.08 -18.08 -6.21
C LYS A 174 -2.49 -17.82 -4.76
N ARG A 175 -1.53 -17.70 -3.84
CA ARG A 175 -1.80 -17.40 -2.43
C ARG A 175 -2.46 -16.03 -2.26
N ILE A 176 -1.98 -15.00 -2.97
CA ILE A 176 -2.58 -13.65 -2.94
C ILE A 176 -4.01 -13.70 -3.47
N HIS A 177 -4.26 -14.44 -4.55
CA HIS A 177 -5.60 -14.62 -5.11
C HIS A 177 -6.55 -15.26 -4.09
N GLU A 178 -6.14 -16.36 -3.46
CA GLU A 178 -6.94 -17.03 -2.41
C GLU A 178 -7.25 -16.10 -1.23
N LEU A 179 -6.27 -15.30 -0.79
CA LEU A 179 -6.47 -14.32 0.28
C LEU A 179 -7.41 -13.19 -0.15
N GLY A 180 -7.26 -12.66 -1.37
CA GLY A 180 -8.13 -11.61 -1.91
C GLY A 180 -9.58 -12.06 -2.03
N VAL A 181 -9.82 -13.29 -2.51
CA VAL A 181 -11.17 -13.89 -2.57
C VAL A 181 -11.75 -14.03 -1.17
N LYS A 182 -10.99 -14.57 -0.20
CA LYS A 182 -11.42 -14.68 1.21
C LYS A 182 -11.68 -13.32 1.87
N ALA A 183 -11.02 -12.27 1.40
CA ALA A 183 -11.23 -10.90 1.86
C ALA A 183 -12.43 -10.20 1.19
N GLY A 184 -13.03 -10.82 0.16
CA GLY A 184 -14.21 -10.33 -0.55
C GLY A 184 -13.88 -9.36 -1.71
N MET A 185 -12.69 -9.43 -2.28
CA MET A 185 -12.34 -8.63 -3.47
C MET A 185 -13.03 -9.17 -4.72
N ASN A 186 -13.67 -8.30 -5.48
CA ASN A 186 -14.48 -8.69 -6.63
C ASN A 186 -13.66 -8.90 -7.91
N ARG A 187 -12.52 -8.21 -8.06
CA ARG A 187 -11.68 -8.31 -9.26
C ARG A 187 -10.22 -8.45 -8.87
N ILE A 188 -9.65 -9.60 -9.20
CA ILE A 188 -8.23 -9.91 -9.01
C ILE A 188 -7.67 -10.25 -10.38
N LEU A 189 -6.72 -9.47 -10.87
CA LEU A 189 -6.12 -9.63 -12.19
C LEU A 189 -4.63 -9.92 -12.06
N LEU A 190 -4.11 -10.72 -12.98
CA LEU A 190 -2.69 -11.04 -13.05
C LEU A 190 -1.99 -10.09 -14.03
N VAL A 191 -0.81 -9.59 -13.65
CA VAL A 191 0.01 -8.73 -14.50
C VAL A 191 1.37 -9.39 -14.71
N GLY A 192 1.61 -9.88 -15.93
CA GLY A 192 2.91 -10.41 -16.33
C GLY A 192 3.90 -9.27 -16.59
N ASN A 193 4.97 -9.21 -15.81
CA ASN A 193 6.05 -8.24 -15.96
C ASN A 193 7.38 -8.94 -16.25
N LYS A 194 8.29 -8.26 -16.97
CA LYS A 194 9.60 -8.79 -17.41
C LYS A 194 9.45 -10.09 -18.23
N ILE A 195 8.56 -10.07 -19.22
CA ILE A 195 8.30 -11.22 -20.11
C ILE A 195 9.06 -10.99 -21.40
N GLU A 196 10.00 -11.90 -21.70
CA GLU A 196 10.96 -11.75 -22.78
C GLU A 196 10.62 -12.62 -23.99
N ASN A 197 9.85 -13.70 -23.81
CA ASN A 197 9.53 -14.65 -24.87
C ASN A 197 8.16 -15.33 -24.68
N GLU A 198 7.66 -15.98 -25.74
CA GLU A 198 6.36 -16.65 -25.74
C GLU A 198 6.30 -17.85 -24.78
N ALA A 199 7.43 -18.52 -24.49
CA ALA A 199 7.46 -19.60 -23.50
C ALA A 199 7.16 -19.09 -22.09
N GLN A 200 7.76 -17.96 -21.70
CA GLN A 200 7.50 -17.28 -20.44
C GLN A 200 6.06 -16.77 -20.35
N LYS A 201 5.54 -16.18 -21.43
CA LYS A 201 4.14 -15.76 -21.52
C LYS A 201 3.18 -16.95 -21.36
N GLY A 202 3.47 -18.06 -22.05
CA GLY A 202 2.72 -19.31 -21.93
C GLY A 202 2.74 -19.92 -20.53
N ALA A 203 3.78 -19.67 -19.73
CA ALA A 203 3.84 -20.11 -18.34
C ALA A 203 2.93 -19.29 -17.41
N ILE A 204 2.62 -18.04 -17.74
CA ILE A 204 1.77 -17.14 -16.95
C ILE A 204 0.29 -17.25 -17.33
N MET A 205 0.00 -17.56 -18.60
CA MET A 205 -1.35 -17.69 -19.12
C MET A 205 -2.03 -19.04 -18.80
N LYS A 206 -1.31 -19.98 -18.18
CA LYS A 206 -1.83 -21.27 -17.71
C LYS A 206 -2.36 -21.15 -16.29
#